data_AF-A0A944XZH9-F1
#
_entry.id   AF-A0A944XZH9-F1
#
_cell.length_a   1.000
_cell.length_b   1.000
_cell.length_c   1.000
_cell.angle_alpha   90.00
_cell.angle_beta   90.00
_cell.angle_gamma   90.00
#
_symmetry.space_group_name_H-M   'P 1'
#
loop_
_entity.id
_entity.type
_entity.pdbx_description
1 polymer ?
#
loop_
_entity_poly.entity_id
_entity_poly.type
_entity_poly.pdbx_seq_one_letter_code
_entity_poly.pdbx_strand_id
1 'polypeptide(L)'
;MTLAIFVQMILVGILATYVLLALALWNVKLGLPRLDFPKAMTMLTYADSFDGNPPYWAGVIVIYFNGVFFTLLYATYFHQFLPGTPLIQGATWGVILWAVSGIFYVPVYLREGFFLSGIHPMAWFASLLVHGGFGLVLGWLVPVITL
;
A
#
# COMPACT_ATOMS: atom_id res chain seq x y z
N MET A 1 4.76 -2.54 -23.19
CA MET A 1 4.89 -3.63 -22.18
C MET A 1 4.42 -4.92 -22.81
N THR A 2 5.22 -5.99 -22.76
CA THR A 2 4.81 -7.32 -23.22
C THR A 2 3.94 -8.02 -22.18
N LEU A 3 3.24 -9.10 -22.56
CA LEU A 3 2.46 -9.90 -21.61
C LEU A 3 3.32 -10.45 -20.46
N ALA A 4 4.54 -10.91 -20.76
CA ALA A 4 5.47 -11.42 -19.75
C ALA A 4 5.82 -10.34 -18.70
N ILE A 5 6.21 -9.15 -19.16
CA ILE A 5 6.53 -8.02 -18.29
C ILE A 5 5.30 -7.61 -17.47
N PHE A 6 4.12 -7.58 -18.09
CA PHE A 6 2.87 -7.26 -17.39
C PHE A 6 2.59 -8.24 -16.24
N VAL A 7 2.70 -9.55 -16.48
CA VAL A 7 2.52 -10.58 -15.45
C VAL A 7 3.57 -10.44 -14.34
N GLN A 8 4.83 -10.17 -14.69
CA GLN A 8 5.89 -9.95 -13.71
C GLN A 8 5.60 -8.72 -12.83
N MET A 9 5.05 -7.63 -13.38
CA MET A 9 4.63 -6.46 -12.59
C MET A 9 3.49 -6.78 -11.62
N ILE A 10 2.54 -7.63 -12.01
CA ILE A 10 1.49 -8.12 -11.10
C ILE A 10 2.11 -8.88 -9.93
N LEU A 11 3.05 -9.79 -10.20
CA LEU A 11 3.74 -10.54 -9.16
C LEU A 11 4.55 -9.64 -8.21
N VAL A 12 5.20 -8.60 -8.73
CA VAL A 12 5.86 -7.58 -7.91
C VAL A 12 4.86 -6.85 -7.03
N GLY A 13 3.70 -6.46 -7.56
CA GLY A 13 2.64 -5.83 -6.77
C GLY A 13 2.10 -6.72 -5.66
N ILE A 14 1.94 -8.02 -5.93
CA ILE A 14 1.57 -9.01 -4.91
C ILE A 14 2.65 -9.07 -3.82
N LEU A 15 3.92 -9.22 -4.19
CA LEU A 15 5.01 -9.30 -3.22
C LEU A 15 5.18 -8.02 -2.39
N ALA A 16 5.09 -6.85 -3.03
CA ALA A 16 5.17 -5.57 -2.35
C ALA A 16 4.01 -5.38 -1.36
N THR A 17 2.80 -5.82 -1.72
CA THR A 17 1.63 -5.80 -0.82
C THR A 17 1.81 -6.75 0.35
N TYR A 18 2.36 -7.94 0.12
CA TYR A 18 2.70 -8.87 1.19
C TYR A 18 3.64 -8.21 2.21
N VAL A 19 4.71 -7.55 1.74
CA VAL A 19 5.64 -6.83 2.61
C VAL A 19 4.94 -5.71 3.39
N LEU A 20 4.09 -4.93 2.72
CA LEU A 20 3.27 -3.90 3.37
C LEU A 20 2.43 -4.48 4.51
N LEU A 21 1.69 -5.57 4.26
CA LEU A 21 0.84 -6.21 5.25
C LEU A 21 1.65 -6.83 6.39
N ALA A 22 2.77 -7.49 6.09
CA ALA A 22 3.66 -8.05 7.09
C ALA A 22 4.19 -6.96 8.03
N LEU A 23 4.69 -5.85 7.50
CA LEU A 23 5.15 -4.70 8.28
C LEU A 23 4.01 -4.09 9.11
N ALA A 24 2.80 -4.00 8.54
CA ALA A 24 1.64 -3.44 9.23
C ALA A 24 1.24 -4.23 10.47
N LEU A 25 1.38 -5.56 10.40
CA LEU A 25 1.15 -6.48 11.52
C LEU A 25 2.34 -6.50 12.49
N TRP A 26 3.57 -6.36 11.99
CA TRP A 26 4.79 -6.37 12.80
C TRP A 26 5.07 -5.05 13.52
N ASN A 27 4.39 -3.95 13.18
CA ASN A 27 4.52 -2.67 13.86
C ASN A 27 4.43 -2.78 15.39
N VAL A 28 3.62 -3.70 15.93
CA VAL A 28 3.51 -3.93 17.38
C VAL A 28 4.81 -4.40 18.02
N LYS A 29 5.68 -5.09 17.27
CA LYS A 29 7.02 -5.51 17.73
C LYS A 29 7.99 -4.34 17.83
N LEU A 30 7.66 -3.21 17.21
CA LEU A 30 8.42 -1.96 17.24
C LEU A 30 7.80 -0.93 18.22
N GLY A 31 6.78 -1.32 19.00
CA GLY A 31 6.04 -0.39 19.86
C GLY A 31 5.09 0.55 19.11
N LEU A 32 4.78 0.24 17.84
CA LEU A 32 3.89 1.02 16.98
C LEU A 32 2.50 0.37 16.88
N PRO A 33 1.44 1.12 16.54
CA PRO A 33 0.11 0.55 16.38
C PRO A 33 0.07 -0.45 15.21
N ARG A 34 -0.61 -1.58 15.42
CA ARG A 34 -0.99 -2.50 14.33
C ARG A 34 -1.92 -1.79 13.37
N LEU A 35 -1.66 -1.89 12.07
CA LEU A 35 -2.55 -1.37 11.03
C LEU A 35 -3.20 -2.54 10.29
N ASP A 36 -4.50 -2.75 10.53
CA ASP A 36 -5.26 -3.83 9.88
C ASP A 36 -5.93 -3.34 8.59
N PHE A 37 -5.13 -3.17 7.55
CA PHE A 37 -5.62 -2.70 6.25
C PHE A 37 -6.69 -3.60 5.64
N PRO A 38 -6.59 -4.95 5.68
CA PRO A 38 -7.64 -5.80 5.13
C PRO A 38 -8.98 -5.60 5.85
N LYS A 39 -9.00 -5.45 7.18
CA LYS A 39 -10.25 -5.12 7.89
C LYS A 39 -10.82 -3.78 7.42
N ALA A 40 -9.98 -2.75 7.29
CA ALA A 40 -10.42 -1.44 6.78
C ALA A 40 -10.98 -1.54 5.35
N MET A 41 -10.31 -2.26 4.44
CA MET A 41 -10.77 -2.46 3.06
C MET A 41 -12.09 -3.24 3.00
N THR A 42 -12.22 -4.30 3.81
CA THR A 42 -13.45 -5.11 3.91
C THR A 42 -14.63 -4.24 4.33
N MET A 43 -14.45 -3.43 5.40
CA MET A 43 -15.52 -2.57 5.88
C MET A 43 -15.85 -1.45 4.89
N LEU A 44 -14.85 -0.84 4.26
CA LEU A 44 -15.10 0.24 3.31
C LEU A 44 -15.80 -0.25 2.03
N THR A 45 -15.40 -1.42 1.53
CA THR A 45 -15.82 -1.89 0.19
C THR A 45 -17.13 -2.66 0.24
N TYR A 46 -17.36 -3.41 1.32
CA TYR A 46 -18.42 -4.42 1.38
C TYR A 46 -19.34 -4.27 2.59
N ALA A 47 -19.16 -3.27 3.46
CA ALA A 47 -20.12 -3.05 4.53
C ALA A 47 -21.43 -2.48 3.96
N ASP A 48 -22.52 -3.16 4.34
CA ASP A 48 -23.95 -2.88 4.22
C ASP A 48 -24.59 -2.48 2.87
N SER A 49 -25.57 -3.31 2.51
CA SER A 49 -26.95 -2.84 2.37
C SER A 49 -27.98 -3.82 2.96
N PHE A 50 -27.66 -5.12 3.15
CA PHE A 50 -28.62 -6.13 3.67
C PHE A 50 -28.04 -7.27 4.54
N ASP A 51 -26.71 -7.40 4.74
CA ASP A 51 -26.13 -8.54 5.47
C ASP A 51 -24.81 -8.17 6.20
N GLY A 52 -24.89 -8.06 7.53
CA GLY A 52 -23.82 -8.16 8.54
C GLY A 52 -22.38 -7.70 8.22
N ASN A 53 -21.43 -8.30 8.97
CA ASN A 53 -20.00 -8.01 8.82
C ASN A 53 -19.43 -8.77 7.60
N PRO A 54 -18.93 -8.08 6.56
CA PRO A 54 -18.34 -8.74 5.40
C PRO A 54 -17.10 -9.58 5.76
N PRO A 55 -16.81 -10.65 5.00
CA PRO A 55 -15.71 -11.54 5.31
C PRO A 55 -14.34 -10.85 5.12
N TYR A 56 -13.40 -11.17 6.01
CA TYR A 56 -12.06 -10.55 6.03
C TYR A 56 -11.25 -10.82 4.76
N TRP A 57 -11.41 -12.00 4.15
CA TRP A 57 -10.67 -12.37 2.92
C TRP A 57 -10.99 -11.42 1.75
N ALA A 58 -12.18 -10.82 1.72
CA ALA A 58 -12.55 -9.89 0.67
C ALA A 58 -11.68 -8.62 0.72
N GLY A 59 -11.41 -8.10 1.91
CA GLY A 59 -10.51 -6.96 2.11
C GLY A 59 -9.04 -7.31 1.83
N VAL A 60 -8.64 -8.57 2.05
CA VAL A 60 -7.33 -9.08 1.61
C VAL A 60 -7.24 -9.00 0.09
N ILE A 61 -8.27 -9.44 -0.64
CA ILE A 61 -8.29 -9.32 -2.11
C ILE A 61 -8.17 -7.86 -2.53
N VAL A 62 -9.00 -6.97 -1.98
CA VAL A 62 -8.98 -5.53 -2.32
C VAL A 62 -7.59 -4.92 -2.12
N ILE A 63 -6.91 -5.19 -0.99
CA ILE A 63 -5.60 -4.59 -0.75
C ILE A 63 -4.53 -5.12 -1.72
N TYR A 64 -4.58 -6.40 -2.13
CA TYR A 64 -3.70 -6.95 -3.16
C TYR A 64 -3.97 -6.34 -4.53
N PHE A 65 -5.23 -6.14 -4.91
CA PHE A 65 -5.58 -5.43 -6.15
C PHE A 65 -5.10 -3.98 -6.15
N ASN A 66 -5.24 -3.27 -5.02
CA ASN A 66 -4.69 -1.92 -4.87
C ASN A 66 -3.17 -1.92 -5.05
N GLY A 67 -2.46 -2.86 -4.44
CA GLY A 67 -1.01 -2.95 -4.61
C GLY A 67 -0.58 -3.26 -6.04
N VAL A 68 -1.27 -4.18 -6.73
CA VAL A 68 -1.04 -4.43 -8.16
C VAL A 68 -1.28 -3.16 -8.99
N PHE A 69 -2.39 -2.46 -8.74
CA PHE A 69 -2.72 -1.21 -9.41
C PHE A 69 -1.62 -0.15 -9.21
N PHE A 70 -1.21 0.10 -7.97
CA PHE A 70 -0.18 1.11 -7.68
C PHE A 70 1.21 0.71 -8.19
N THR A 71 1.53 -0.58 -8.26
CA THR A 71 2.75 -1.07 -8.91
C THR A 71 2.73 -0.82 -10.41
N LEU A 72 1.62 -1.14 -11.08
CA LEU A 72 1.47 -0.87 -12.51
C LEU A 72 1.56 0.63 -12.79
N LEU A 73 0.92 1.46 -11.95
CA LEU A 73 0.95 2.92 -12.09
C LEU A 73 2.38 3.47 -11.94
N TYR A 74 3.15 2.95 -10.98
CA TYR A 74 4.57 3.27 -10.81
C TYR A 74 5.38 2.87 -12.05
N ALA A 75 5.29 1.60 -12.45
CA ALA A 75 6.10 1.02 -13.51
C ALA A 75 5.79 1.61 -14.89
N THR A 76 4.54 2.00 -15.15
CA THR A 76 4.12 2.49 -16.47
C THR A 76 4.19 4.00 -16.62
N TYR A 77 4.06 4.77 -15.54
CA TYR A 77 3.93 6.22 -15.63
C TYR A 77 4.80 7.00 -14.65
N PHE A 78 4.72 6.73 -13.34
CA PHE A 78 5.32 7.64 -12.36
C PHE A 78 6.85 7.57 -12.26
N HIS A 79 7.47 6.39 -12.45
CA HIS A 79 8.91 6.21 -12.20
C HIS A 79 9.79 7.21 -12.98
N GLN A 80 9.39 7.59 -14.20
CA GLN A 80 10.14 8.52 -15.06
C GLN A 80 10.22 9.95 -14.51
N PHE A 81 9.31 10.33 -13.60
CA PHE A 81 9.25 11.67 -13.00
C PHE A 81 9.91 11.73 -11.63
N LEU A 82 10.27 10.58 -11.05
CA LEU A 82 10.81 10.51 -9.71
C LEU A 82 12.35 10.64 -9.75
N PRO A 83 12.94 11.48 -8.87
CA PRO A 83 14.37 11.71 -8.88
C PRO A 83 15.15 10.52 -8.28
N GLY A 84 16.42 10.42 -8.66
CA GLY A 84 17.40 9.54 -8.00
C GLY A 84 17.53 8.15 -8.60
N THR A 85 18.16 7.25 -7.85
CA THR A 85 18.34 5.84 -8.23
C THR A 85 17.01 5.09 -8.15
N PRO A 86 16.87 3.91 -8.77
CA PRO A 86 15.59 3.19 -8.75
C PRO A 86 15.06 2.88 -7.35
N LEU A 87 15.96 2.61 -6.39
CA LEU A 87 15.57 2.41 -5.00
C LEU A 87 15.02 3.70 -4.37
N ILE A 88 15.63 4.86 -4.67
CA ILE A 88 15.15 6.16 -4.24
C ILE A 88 13.79 6.46 -4.89
N GLN A 89 13.63 6.20 -6.19
CA GLN A 89 12.35 6.37 -6.88
C GLN A 89 11.24 5.54 -6.23
N GLY A 90 11.51 4.27 -5.93
CA GLY A 90 10.58 3.41 -5.21
C GLY A 90 10.24 3.93 -3.81
N ALA A 91 11.24 4.35 -3.04
CA ALA A 91 11.02 4.95 -1.72
C ALA A 91 10.19 6.24 -1.79
N THR A 92 10.48 7.13 -2.74
CA THR A 92 9.72 8.35 -2.99
C THR A 92 8.27 8.02 -3.37
N TRP A 93 8.06 7.00 -4.20
CA TRP A 93 6.71 6.54 -4.53
C TRP A 93 5.94 6.04 -3.30
N GLY A 94 6.59 5.26 -2.42
CA GLY A 94 6.02 4.87 -1.13
C GLY A 94 5.60 6.08 -0.28
N VAL A 95 6.45 7.10 -0.19
CA VAL A 95 6.14 8.34 0.54
C VAL A 95 4.96 9.09 -0.10
N ILE A 96 4.89 9.14 -1.43
CA ILE A 96 3.75 9.75 -2.15
C ILE A 96 2.45 9.01 -1.79
N LEU A 97 2.43 7.68 -1.87
CA LEU A 97 1.25 6.89 -1.51
C LEU A 97 0.86 7.09 -0.04
N TRP A 98 1.84 7.13 0.87
CA TRP A 98 1.62 7.44 2.28
C TRP A 98 0.97 8.82 2.48
N ALA A 99 1.47 9.84 1.79
CA ALA A 99 0.93 11.20 1.87
C ALA A 99 -0.48 11.29 1.29
N VAL A 100 -0.71 10.73 0.10
CA VAL A 100 -2.05 10.66 -0.52
C VAL A 100 -3.02 9.92 0.40
N SER A 101 -2.58 8.82 0.99
CA SER A 101 -3.39 8.05 1.93
C SER A 101 -3.72 8.87 3.18
N GLY A 102 -2.70 9.43 3.86
CA GLY A 102 -2.87 10.15 5.12
C GLY A 102 -3.58 11.49 5.00
N ILE A 103 -3.49 12.18 3.85
CA ILE A 103 -4.09 13.50 3.63
C ILE A 103 -5.49 13.38 3.03
N PHE A 104 -5.71 12.41 2.15
CA PHE A 104 -6.96 12.28 1.41
C PHE A 104 -7.73 11.01 1.77
N TYR A 105 -7.14 9.83 1.57
CA TYR A 105 -7.89 8.58 1.70
C TYR A 105 -8.43 8.35 3.12
N VAL A 106 -7.57 8.47 4.13
CA VAL A 106 -7.92 8.22 5.53
C VAL A 106 -8.96 9.23 6.04
N PRO A 107 -8.80 10.55 5.88
CA PRO A 107 -9.82 11.50 6.34
C PRO A 107 -11.16 11.36 5.61
N VAL A 108 -11.13 11.14 4.29
CA VAL A 108 -12.35 11.19 3.46
C VAL A 108 -13.13 9.88 3.55
N TYR A 109 -12.46 8.74 3.41
CA TYR A 109 -13.12 7.43 3.31
C TYR A 109 -13.17 6.69 4.63
N LEU A 110 -12.08 6.70 5.41
CA LEU A 110 -12.05 6.01 6.70
C LEU A 110 -12.58 6.87 7.84
N ARG A 111 -12.57 8.20 7.70
CA ARG A 111 -12.97 9.18 8.71
C ARG A 111 -12.16 9.10 10.02
N GLU A 112 -10.91 8.67 9.91
CA GLU A 112 -9.99 8.45 11.04
C GLU A 112 -9.01 9.62 11.25
N GLY A 113 -9.34 10.81 10.74
CA GLY A 113 -8.51 12.01 10.81
C GLY A 113 -7.27 11.97 9.90
N PHE A 114 -6.51 13.07 9.90
CA PHE A 114 -5.28 13.19 9.10
C PHE A 114 -4.22 12.21 9.60
N PHE A 115 -3.63 11.46 8.69
CA PHE A 115 -2.60 10.46 8.99
C PHE A 115 -3.00 9.50 10.14
N LEU A 116 -4.27 9.08 10.18
CA LEU A 116 -4.81 8.15 11.18
C LEU A 116 -4.78 8.71 12.61
N SER A 117 -4.81 10.04 12.77
CA SER A 117 -4.76 10.71 14.08
C SER A 117 -5.91 10.34 15.02
N GLY A 118 -7.04 9.88 14.49
CA GLY A 118 -8.18 9.37 15.27
C GLY A 118 -7.93 8.01 15.92
N ILE A 119 -6.93 7.25 15.45
CA ILE A 119 -6.65 5.90 15.93
C ILE A 119 -5.52 5.90 16.98
N HIS A 120 -4.38 6.51 16.66
CA HIS A 120 -3.20 6.48 17.53
C HIS A 120 -2.18 7.58 17.16
N PRO A 121 -1.51 8.24 18.12
CA PRO A 121 -0.58 9.36 17.83
C PRO A 121 0.61 8.98 16.95
N MET A 122 1.02 7.71 16.96
CA MET A 122 2.11 7.17 16.12
C MET A 122 1.63 6.42 14.87
N ALA A 123 0.33 6.45 14.55
CA ALA A 123 -0.20 5.73 13.38
C ALA A 123 0.34 6.28 12.06
N TRP A 124 0.64 7.59 11.99
CA TRP A 124 1.27 8.20 10.81
C TRP A 124 2.62 7.55 10.49
N PHE A 125 3.44 7.30 11.50
CA PHE A 125 4.79 6.74 11.35
C PHE A 125 4.71 5.24 11.08
N ALA A 126 3.83 4.52 11.77
CA ALA A 126 3.50 3.13 11.48
C ALA A 126 3.07 2.96 10.01
N SER A 127 2.27 3.89 9.49
CA SER A 127 1.83 3.91 8.09
C SER A 127 2.96 4.29 7.12
N LEU A 128 3.89 5.17 7.52
CA LEU A 128 5.03 5.52 6.69
C LEU A 128 5.95 4.31 6.46
N LEU A 129 6.20 3.51 7.50
CA LEU A 129 7.05 2.32 7.39
C LEU A 129 6.49 1.29 6.40
N VAL A 130 5.18 1.04 6.43
CA VAL A 130 4.55 0.03 5.57
C VAL A 130 4.52 0.47 4.10
N HIS A 131 4.26 1.75 3.82
CA HIS A 131 4.31 2.29 2.45
C HIS A 131 5.75 2.42 1.95
N GLY A 132 6.69 2.78 2.83
CA GLY A 132 8.11 2.75 2.54
C GLY A 132 8.59 1.35 2.15
N GLY A 133 8.19 0.32 2.90
CA GLY A 133 8.47 -1.07 2.57
C GLY A 133 7.92 -1.49 1.21
N PHE A 134 6.66 -1.14 0.91
CA PHE A 134 6.06 -1.33 -0.42
C PHE A 134 6.91 -0.67 -1.52
N GLY A 135 7.21 0.62 -1.36
CA GLY A 135 7.98 1.39 -2.32
C GLY A 135 9.38 0.86 -2.57
N LEU A 136 10.09 0.44 -1.52
CA LEU A 136 11.42 -0.16 -1.62
C LEU A 136 11.42 -1.46 -2.43
N VAL A 137 10.39 -2.31 -2.26
CA VAL A 137 10.24 -3.53 -3.08
C VAL A 137 10.06 -3.17 -4.56
N LEU A 138 9.29 -2.13 -4.88
CA LEU A 138 9.12 -1.68 -6.27
C LEU A 138 10.42 -1.14 -6.86
N GLY A 139 11.10 -0.26 -6.13
CA GLY A 139 12.37 0.33 -6.55
C GLY A 139 13.48 -0.71 -6.75
N TRP A 140 13.39 -1.84 -6.05
CA TRP A 140 14.29 -2.97 -6.24
C TRP A 140 13.94 -3.83 -7.46
N LEU A 141 12.69 -4.29 -7.57
CA LEU A 141 12.34 -5.35 -8.53
C LEU A 141 11.92 -4.85 -9.90
N VAL A 142 11.25 -3.69 -9.98
CA VAL A 142 10.77 -3.17 -11.27
C VAL A 142 11.92 -2.97 -12.27
N PRO A 143 13.06 -2.35 -11.91
CA PRO A 143 14.17 -2.16 -12.85
C PRO A 143 14.73 -3.48 -13.37
N VAL A 144 14.86 -4.49 -12.51
CA VAL A 144 15.42 -5.82 -12.86
C VAL A 144 14.57 -6.52 -13.94
N ILE A 145 13.26 -6.29 -13.93
CA ILE A 145 12.33 -6.91 -14.86
C ILE A 145 12.27 -6.17 -16.20
N THR A 146 12.58 -4.87 -16.19
CA THR A 146 12.52 -4.02 -17.39
C THR A 146 13.83 -3.93 -18.17
N LEU A 147 14.91 -4.53 -17.64
CA LEU A 147 16.20 -4.72 -18.34
C LEU A 147 16.10 -5.90 -19.32
#